data_AF-A0A926B1F9-F1
#
_entry.id   AF-A0A926B1F9-F1
#
_cell.length_a   1.000
_cell.length_b   1.000
_cell.length_c   1.000
_cell.angle_alpha   90.00
_cell.angle_beta   90.00
_cell.angle_gamma   90.00
#
_symmetry.space_group_name_H-M   'P 1'
#
loop_
_entity.id
_entity.type
_entity.pdbx_description
1 polymer ?
#
loop_
_entity_poly.entity_id
_entity_poly.type
_entity_poly.pdbx_seq_one_letter_code
_entity_poly.pdbx_strand_id
1 'polypeptide(L)'
;MSDEHSESTPAWIETSALSAPALIGLSAGLLLGDLMHRSARRGLGIGLGALGVAMVLPFVVGGVTGLVTGPKSRVGVRRKIQRIRDAGLGVPDYDEVDQELRDQGLI
;
A
#
# COMPACT_ATOMS: atom_id res chain seq x y z
N MET A 1 -32.45 30.56 4.19
CA MET A 1 -31.17 30.52 3.45
C MET A 1 -30.12 30.33 4.52
N SER A 2 -29.71 29.08 4.73
CA SER A 2 -28.87 28.68 5.84
C SER A 2 -27.43 28.78 5.35
N ASP A 3 -26.67 29.71 5.92
CA ASP A 3 -25.25 29.79 5.67
C ASP A 3 -24.59 28.57 6.34
N GLU A 4 -24.27 27.56 5.53
CA GLU A 4 -23.40 26.45 5.93
C GLU A 4 -22.02 27.04 6.26
N HIS A 5 -21.76 27.20 7.56
CA HIS A 5 -20.42 27.37 8.07
C HIS A 5 -19.62 26.10 7.73
N SER A 6 -18.90 26.16 6.61
CA SER A 6 -17.76 25.27 6.36
C SER A 6 -16.73 25.56 7.45
N GLU A 7 -16.84 24.84 8.55
CA GLU A 7 -15.88 24.79 9.65
C GLU A 7 -14.64 24.02 9.15
N SER A 8 -13.92 24.63 8.20
CA SER A 8 -12.67 24.07 7.69
C SER A 8 -11.63 24.17 8.79
N THR A 9 -11.19 23.03 9.31
CA THR A 9 -10.06 22.98 10.24
C THR A 9 -8.87 23.67 9.58
N PRO A 10 -8.23 24.65 10.22
CA PRO A 10 -7.20 25.43 9.56
C PRO A 10 -5.99 24.54 9.23
N ALA A 11 -5.46 24.67 8.01
CA ALA A 11 -4.45 23.76 7.42
C ALA A 11 -3.17 23.59 8.25
N TRP A 12 -2.85 24.54 9.13
CA TRP A 12 -1.71 24.41 10.05
C TRP A 12 -1.94 23.33 11.12
N ILE A 13 -3.19 23.09 11.54
CA ILE A 13 -3.55 22.03 12.48
C ILE A 13 -3.37 20.67 11.81
N GLU A 14 -3.85 20.51 10.57
CA GLU A 14 -3.70 19.28 9.80
C GLU A 14 -2.24 18.95 9.52
N THR A 15 -1.47 19.96 9.10
CA THR A 15 -0.03 19.82 8.84
C THR A 15 0.74 19.48 10.12
N SER A 16 0.37 20.09 11.25
CA SER A 16 0.99 19.80 12.55
C SER A 16 0.63 18.40 13.03
N ALA A 17 -0.63 17.98 12.90
CA ALA A 17 -1.08 16.63 13.28
C ALA A 17 -0.37 15.53 12.47
N LEU A 18 -0.12 15.79 11.18
CA LEU A 18 0.58 14.87 10.29
C LEU A 18 2.09 14.79 10.59
N SER A 19 2.71 15.90 11.00
CA SER A 19 4.16 15.97 11.23
C SER A 19 4.59 15.75 12.69
N ALA A 20 3.69 15.91 13.66
CA ALA A 20 4.00 15.79 15.08
C ALA A 20 4.64 14.43 15.45
N PRO A 21 4.12 13.27 14.99
CA PRO A 21 4.75 11.98 15.30
C PRO A 21 6.17 11.86 14.76
N ALA A 22 6.44 12.41 13.58
CA ALA A 22 7.77 12.40 12.97
C ALA A 22 8.76 13.27 13.76
N LEU A 23 8.32 14.46 14.20
CA LEU A 23 9.13 15.37 15.00
C LEU A 23 9.42 14.80 16.40
N ILE A 24 8.42 14.14 17.02
CA ILE A 24 8.60 13.45 18.31
C ILE A 24 9.57 12.28 18.15
N GLY A 25 9.42 11.45 17.11
CA GLY A 25 10.33 10.34 16.84
C GLY A 25 11.76 10.81 16.56
N LEU A 26 11.92 11.89 15.80
CA LEU A 26 13.23 12.48 15.48
C LEU A 26 13.90 13.03 16.76
N SER A 27 13.17 13.80 17.57
CA SER A 27 13.71 14.35 18.82
C SER A 27 14.07 13.26 19.82
N ALA A 28 13.23 12.23 19.97
CA ALA A 28 13.54 11.05 20.78
C ALA A 28 14.80 10.32 20.27
N GLY A 29 14.95 10.17 18.96
CA GLY A 29 16.14 9.58 18.35
C GLY A 29 17.42 10.39 18.59
N LEU A 30 17.34 11.73 18.52
CA LEU A 30 18.46 12.62 18.80
C LEU A 30 18.87 12.58 20.28
N LEU A 31 17.89 12.61 21.20
CA LEU A 31 18.17 12.49 22.64
C LEU A 31 18.78 11.13 22.98
N LEU A 32 18.25 10.04 22.42
CA LEU A 32 18.81 8.71 22.59
C LEU A 32 20.23 8.62 22.03
N GLY A 33 20.47 9.22 20.86
CA GLY A 33 21.80 9.27 20.25
C GLY A 33 22.82 10.03 21.10
N ASP A 34 22.40 11.09 21.79
CA ASP A 34 23.29 11.88 22.65
C ASP A 34 23.64 11.15 23.96
N LEU A 35 22.67 10.45 24.55
CA LEU A 35 22.85 9.63 25.76
C LEU A 35 23.74 8.39 25.53
N MET A 36 23.91 7.95 24.28
CA MET A 36 24.64 6.73 23.97
C MET A 36 26.17 6.90 23.91
N HIS A 37 26.88 5.86 24.36
CA HIS A 37 28.32 5.74 24.21
C HIS A 37 28.73 5.67 22.72
N ARG A 38 29.91 6.20 22.39
CA ARG A 38 30.41 6.35 21.01
C ARG A 38 30.41 5.05 20.20
N SER A 39 30.62 3.91 20.86
CA SER A 39 30.58 2.57 20.25
C SER A 39 29.17 2.14 19.83
N ALA A 40 28.15 2.54 20.59
CA ALA A 40 26.78 2.13 20.36
C ALA A 40 26.01 3.07 19.39
N ARG A 41 26.45 4.34 19.27
CA ARG A 41 25.87 5.32 18.33
C ARG A 41 25.90 4.86 16.88
N ARG A 42 26.97 4.20 16.43
CA ARG A 42 27.09 3.72 15.05
C ARG A 42 26.08 2.63 14.72
N GLY A 43 25.94 1.63 15.57
CA GLY A 43 25.00 0.53 15.37
C GLY A 43 23.55 1.02 15.35
N LEU A 44 23.20 1.89 16.30
CA LEU A 44 21.84 2.40 16.42
C LEU A 44 21.50 3.41 15.30
N GLY A 45 22.46 4.24 14.89
CA GLY A 45 22.29 5.13 13.73
C GLY A 45 22.08 4.39 12.41
N ILE A 46 22.83 3.30 12.17
CA ILE A 46 22.64 2.44 10.99
C ILE A 46 21.27 1.75 11.05
N GLY A 47 20.89 1.21 12.21
CA GLY A 47 19.59 0.56 12.40
C GLY A 47 18.42 1.50 12.15
N LEU A 48 18.43 2.69 12.75
CA LEU A 48 17.39 3.71 12.53
C LEU A 48 17.37 4.20 11.08
N GLY A 49 18.53 4.38 10.45
CA GLY A 49 18.61 4.73 9.04
C GLY A 49 17.99 3.66 8.14
N ALA A 50 18.33 2.39 8.36
CA ALA A 50 17.76 1.27 7.61
C ALA A 50 16.24 1.17 7.82
N LEU A 51 15.77 1.37 9.06
CA LEU A 51 14.35 1.35 9.38
C LEU A 51 13.59 2.50 8.72
N GLY A 52 14.18 3.70 8.69
CA GLY A 52 13.65 4.84 7.94
C GLY A 52 13.54 4.56 6.43
N VAL A 53 14.56 3.95 5.83
CA VAL A 53 14.51 3.53 4.42
C VAL A 53 13.42 2.48 4.18
N ALA A 54 13.29 1.50 5.09
CA ALA A 54 12.26 0.47 5.00
C ALA A 54 10.84 1.04 5.06
N MET A 55 10.62 2.11 5.84
CA MET A 55 9.33 2.81 5.91
C MET A 55 8.90 3.46 4.59
N VAL A 56 9.86 3.92 3.78
CA VAL A 56 9.58 4.57 2.48
C VAL A 56 9.39 3.53 1.36
N LEU A 57 9.85 2.29 1.58
CA LEU A 57 9.80 1.21 0.61
C LEU A 57 8.41 0.96 -0.03
N PRO A 58 7.28 0.90 0.70
CA PRO A 58 5.96 0.67 0.08
C PRO A 58 5.57 1.75 -0.94
N PHE A 59 5.97 3.01 -0.73
CA PHE A 59 5.71 4.09 -1.69
C PHE A 59 6.53 3.92 -2.97
N VAL A 60 7.80 3.53 -2.84
CA VAL A 60 8.68 3.27 -3.98
C VAL A 60 8.17 2.07 -4.78
N VAL A 61 7.84 0.97 -4.11
CA VAL A 61 7.28 -0.23 -4.75
C VAL A 61 5.95 0.10 -5.43
N GLY A 62 5.06 0.84 -4.77
CA GLY A 62 3.80 1.31 -5.35
C GLY A 62 4.00 2.18 -6.61
N GLY A 63 4.97 3.10 -6.58
CA GLY A 63 5.32 3.94 -7.73
C GLY A 63 5.85 3.13 -8.91
N VAL A 64 6.80 2.22 -8.66
CA VAL A 64 7.40 1.38 -9.71
C VAL A 64 6.37 0.39 -10.27
N THR A 65 5.57 -0.26 -9.43
CA THR A 65 4.50 -1.16 -9.89
C THR A 65 3.40 -0.41 -10.64
N GLY A 66 3.05 0.80 -10.22
CA GLY A 66 2.15 1.68 -10.97
C GLY A 66 2.70 2.05 -12.35
N LEU A 67 4.01 2.23 -12.47
CA LEU A 67 4.65 2.52 -13.76
C LEU A 67 4.69 1.29 -14.69
N VAL A 68 5.04 0.11 -14.16
CA VAL A 68 5.26 -1.10 -14.96
C VAL A 68 3.97 -1.85 -15.25
N THR A 69 3.04 -1.89 -14.29
CA THR A 69 1.80 -2.67 -14.36
C THR A 69 0.52 -1.82 -14.31
N GLY A 70 0.64 -0.50 -14.19
CA GLY A 70 -0.51 0.39 -14.17
C GLY A 70 -1.18 0.58 -15.54
N PRO A 71 -2.30 1.32 -15.58
CA PRO A 71 -3.15 1.48 -16.77
C PRO A 71 -2.46 2.21 -17.93
N LYS A 72 -1.40 2.99 -17.66
CA LYS A 72 -0.58 3.64 -18.70
C LYS A 72 0.50 2.72 -19.29
N SER A 73 0.73 1.54 -18.70
CA SER A 73 1.70 0.57 -19.21
C SER A 73 1.09 -0.33 -20.29
N ARG A 74 1.62 -0.27 -21.52
CA ARG A 74 1.19 -1.13 -22.63
C ARG A 74 1.30 -2.62 -22.31
N VAL A 75 2.37 -3.03 -21.63
CA VAL A 75 2.63 -4.42 -21.25
C VAL A 75 1.76 -4.82 -20.06
N GLY A 76 1.58 -3.92 -19.09
CA GLY A 76 0.74 -4.13 -17.90
C GLY A 76 -0.74 -4.35 -18.26
N VAL A 77 -1.29 -3.49 -19.11
CA VAL A 77 -2.67 -3.62 -19.60
C VAL A 77 -2.86 -4.90 -20.40
N ARG A 78 -1.96 -5.23 -21.33
CA ARG A 78 -2.05 -6.46 -22.12
C ARG A 78 -2.03 -7.72 -21.23
N ARG A 79 -1.14 -7.77 -20.24
CA ARG A 79 -1.05 -8.88 -19.28
C ARG A 79 -2.26 -8.95 -18.34
N LYS A 80 -2.82 -7.81 -17.94
CA LYS A 80 -4.04 -7.76 -17.10
C LYS A 80 -5.27 -8.25 -17.88
N ILE A 81 -5.43 -7.84 -19.13
CA ILE A 81 -6.51 -8.31 -20.02
C ILE A 81 -6.38 -9.82 -20.28
N GLN A 82 -5.16 -10.31 -20.51
CA GLN A 82 -4.92 -11.75 -20.63
C GLN A 82 -5.31 -12.49 -19.35
N ARG A 83 -4.91 -12.02 -18.16
CA ARG A 83 -5.34 -12.64 -16.89
C ARG A 83 -6.85 -12.64 -16.68
N ILE A 84 -7.55 -11.57 -17.06
CA ILE A 84 -9.02 -11.52 -16.96
C ILE A 84 -9.66 -12.53 -17.92
N ARG A 85 -9.12 -12.65 -19.13
CA ARG A 85 -9.55 -13.65 -20.11
C ARG A 85 -9.30 -15.06 -19.58
N ASP A 86 -8.11 -15.33 -19.07
CA ASP A 86 -7.73 -16.65 -18.56
C ASP A 86 -8.51 -17.00 -17.28
N ALA A 87 -8.80 -16.03 -16.42
CA ALA A 87 -9.66 -16.21 -15.24
C ALA A 87 -11.13 -16.45 -15.61
N GLY A 88 -11.61 -15.88 -16.72
CA GLY A 88 -12.92 -16.19 -17.29
C GLY A 88 -12.95 -17.50 -18.10
N LEU A 89 -11.79 -18.06 -18.45
CA LEU A 89 -11.64 -19.38 -19.08
C LEU A 89 -11.47 -20.51 -18.06
N GLY A 90 -11.38 -20.18 -16.76
CA GLY A 90 -11.75 -21.09 -15.67
C GLY A 90 -13.27 -21.24 -15.64
N VAL A 91 -13.81 -21.85 -16.70
CA VAL A 91 -15.20 -22.30 -16.77
C VAL A 91 -15.44 -23.17 -15.52
N PRO A 92 -16.46 -22.89 -14.69
CA PRO A 92 -16.91 -23.86 -13.70
C PRO A 92 -17.19 -25.14 -14.48
N ASP A 93 -16.68 -26.25 -13.99
CA ASP A 93 -16.90 -27.57 -14.56
C ASP A 93 -18.42 -27.81 -14.63
N TYR A 94 -19.03 -27.45 -15.78
CA TYR A 94 -20.45 -27.66 -16.01
C TYR A 94 -20.75 -29.16 -16.15
N ASP A 95 -19.71 -30.00 -16.23
CA ASP A 95 -19.86 -31.45 -16.26
C ASP A 95 -20.59 -31.96 -15.02
N GLU A 96 -20.40 -31.35 -13.84
CA GLU A 96 -21.10 -31.78 -12.60
C GLU A 96 -22.59 -31.42 -12.64
N VAL A 97 -22.95 -30.24 -13.14
CA VAL A 97 -24.35 -29.79 -13.27
C VAL A 97 -25.07 -30.51 -14.42
N ASP A 98 -24.40 -30.69 -15.56
CA ASP A 98 -24.94 -31.44 -16.69
C ASP A 98 -25.14 -32.93 -16.35
N GLN A 99 -24.24 -33.50 -15.56
CA GLN A 99 -24.36 -34.88 -15.10
C GLN A 99 -25.51 -35.04 -14.09
N GLU A 100 -25.67 -34.09 -13.17
CA GLU A 100 -26.79 -34.10 -12.22
C GLU A 100 -28.15 -33.86 -12.91
N LEU A 101 -28.20 -33.02 -13.94
CA LEU A 101 -29.41 -32.82 -14.74
C LEU A 101 -29.78 -34.04 -15.60
N ARG A 102 -28.79 -34.80 -16.10
CA ARG A 102 -28.99 -36.11 -16.77
C ARG A 102 -29.47 -37.17 -15.79
N ASP A 103 -28.90 -37.24 -14.59
CA ASP A 103 -29.30 -38.18 -13.55
C ASP A 103 -30.72 -37.88 -13.03
N GLN A 104 -31.15 -36.62 -13.07
CA GLN A 104 -32.52 -36.19 -12.78
C GLN A 104 -33.49 -36.28 -13.97
N GLY A 105 -33.00 -36.65 -15.16
CA GLY A 105 -33.80 -36.83 -16.37
C GLY A 105 -34.40 -35.54 -16.95
N LEU A 106 -33.80 -34.39 -16.64
CA LEU A 106 -34.24 -33.08 -17.12
C LEU A 106 -33.69 -32.74 -18.52
N ILE A 107 -32.60 -33.41 -18.93
CA ILE A 107 -31.97 -33.36 -20.25
C ILE A 107 -31.36 -34.71 -20.63
#